data_AF-A0A6C1PCL0-F1
#
_entry.id   AF-A0A6C1PCL0-F1
#
_cell.length_a   1.000
_cell.length_b   1.000
_cell.length_c   1.000
_cell.angle_alpha   90.00
_cell.angle_beta   90.00
_cell.angle_gamma   90.00
#
_symmetry.space_group_name_H-M   'P 1'
#
loop_
_entity.id
_entity.type
_entity.pdbx_description
1 polymer ?
#
loop_
_entity_poly.entity_id
_entity_poly.type
_entity_poly.pdbx_seq_one_letter_code
_entity_poly.pdbx_strand_id
1 'polypeptide(L)' 'LFSWLLYPVLYLLFILIIGNFSGFYPYPFLDVAELGIGKVMVISFYLLIVMSLLFLIFNFIEKKVLVKTVSR' A
#
# COMPACT_ATOMS: atom_id res chain seq x y z
N LEU A 1 -4.78 -2.37 15.59
CA LEU A 1 -4.07 -1.50 14.61
C LEU A 1 -3.76 -2.26 13.31
N PHE A 2 -3.06 -3.40 13.37
CA PHE A 2 -2.56 -4.10 12.17
C PHE A 2 -3.59 -4.91 11.38
N SER A 3 -4.76 -5.24 11.94
CA SER A 3 -5.78 -6.04 11.23
C SER A 3 -6.23 -5.42 9.90
N TRP A 4 -6.15 -4.10 9.78
CA TRP A 4 -6.44 -3.37 8.53
C TRP A 4 -5.45 -3.65 7.41
N LEU A 5 -4.21 -4.04 7.73
CA LEU A 5 -3.20 -4.43 6.73
C LEU A 5 -3.47 -5.80 6.13
N LEU A 6 -4.34 -6.60 6.76
CA LEU A 6 -4.68 -7.92 6.25
C LEU A 6 -5.31 -7.82 4.85
N TYR A 7 -6.23 -6.87 4.65
CA TYR A 7 -6.87 -6.68 3.35
C TYR A 7 -5.89 -6.36 2.21
N PRO A 8 -5.07 -5.30 2.27
CA PRO A 8 -4.14 -4.98 1.18
C PRO A 8 -3.07 -6.07 0.97
N VAL A 9 -2.61 -6.74 2.03
CA VAL A 9 -1.64 -7.85 1.91
C VAL A 9 -2.28 -9.06 1.22
N LEU A 10 -3.46 -9.50 1.67
CA LEU A 10 -4.17 -10.61 1.04
C LEU A 10 -4.56 -10.30 -0.40
N TYR A 11 -4.98 -9.06 -0.67
CA TYR A 11 -5.31 -8.63 -2.02
C TYR A 11 -4.08 -8.63 -2.94
N LEU A 12 -2.94 -8.13 -2.46
CA LEU A 12 -1.66 -8.19 -3.19
C LEU A 12 -1.28 -9.64 -3.52
N LEU A 13 -1.34 -10.54 -2.54
CA LEU A 13 -1.07 -11.95 -2.76
C LEU A 13 -2.05 -12.56 -3.78
N PHE A 14 -3.34 -12.25 -3.64
CA PHE A 14 -4.39 -12.74 -4.54
C PHE A 14 -4.11 -12.33 -5.99
N ILE A 15 -3.85 -11.05 -6.27
CA ILE A 15 -3.61 -10.60 -7.65
C ILE A 15 -2.28 -11.10 -8.22
N LEU A 16 -1.24 -11.31 -7.39
CA LEU A 16 0.02 -11.90 -7.84
C LEU A 16 -0.16 -13.38 -8.21
N ILE A 17 -0.91 -14.13 -7.40
CA ILE A 17 -1.22 -15.54 -7.67
C ILE A 17 -2.08 -15.65 -8.94
N ILE A 18 -3.18 -14.91 -9.01
CA ILE A 18 -4.08 -14.94 -10.17
C ILE A 18 -3.35 -14.48 -11.43
N GLY A 19 -2.59 -13.38 -11.37
CA GLY A 19 -1.84 -12.87 -12.52
C GLY A 19 -0.79 -13.85 -13.02
N ASN A 20 -0.16 -14.63 -12.14
CA ASN A 20 0.76 -15.69 -12.54
C ASN A 20 0.07 -16.83 -13.33
N PHE A 21 -1.20 -17.12 -13.04
CA PHE A 21 -1.96 -18.16 -13.76
C PHE A 21 -2.69 -17.63 -14.99
N SER A 22 -3.24 -16.41 -14.94
CA SER A 22 -4.05 -15.83 -16.01
C SER A 22 -3.25 -15.00 -17.02
N GLY A 23 -2.04 -14.59 -16.67
CA GLY A 23 -1.25 -13.62 -17.42
C GLY A 23 -1.78 -12.18 -17.33
N PHE A 24 -2.79 -11.93 -16.49
CA PHE A 24 -3.40 -10.61 -16.33
C PHE A 24 -3.11 -10.02 -14.94
N TYR A 25 -2.42 -8.88 -14.91
CA TYR A 25 -2.20 -8.09 -13.71
C TYR A 25 -3.07 -6.82 -13.76
N PRO A 26 -3.94 -6.58 -12.77
CA PRO A 26 -4.79 -5.38 -12.75
C PRO A 26 -4.01 -4.07 -12.72
N TYR A 27 -2.75 -4.14 -12.28
CA TYR A 27 -1.85 -3.01 -12.15
C TYR A 27 -0.53 -3.30 -12.86
N PRO A 28 -0.13 -2.50 -13.86
CA PRO A 28 1.10 -2.73 -14.62
C PRO A 28 2.37 -2.78 -13.75
N PHE A 29 2.40 -2.03 -12.65
CA PHE A 29 3.53 -2.01 -11.73
C PHE A 29 3.68 -3.29 -10.88
N LEU A 30 2.70 -4.20 -10.96
CA LEU A 30 2.75 -5.53 -10.35
C LEU A 30 2.91 -6.65 -11.38
N ASP A 31 3.12 -6.31 -12.66
CA ASP A 31 3.28 -7.31 -13.70
C ASP A 31 4.58 -8.09 -13.50
N VAL A 32 4.46 -9.30 -12.97
CA VAL A 32 5.63 -10.16 -12.71
C VAL A 32 6.18 -10.74 -14.01
N ALA A 33 5.34 -10.88 -15.05
CA ALA A 33 5.78 -11.40 -16.35
C ALA A 33 6.67 -10.38 -17.07
N GLU A 34 6.35 -9.09 -16.97
CA GLU A 34 7.13 -8.01 -17.57
C GLU A 34 8.31 -7.56 -16.69
N LEU A 35 8.08 -7.42 -15.38
CA LEU A 35 9.04 -6.76 -14.47
C LEU A 35 9.89 -7.74 -13.65
N GLY A 36 9.44 -8.98 -13.52
CA GLY A 36 10.01 -9.97 -12.62
C GLY A 36 9.70 -9.70 -11.13
N ILE A 37 9.75 -10.75 -10.32
CA ILE A 37 9.34 -10.69 -8.90
C ILE A 37 10.18 -9.73 -8.07
N GLY A 38 11.49 -9.62 -8.36
CA GLY A 38 12.39 -8.73 -7.64
C GLY A 38 12.00 -7.26 -7.77
N LYS A 39 11.69 -6.79 -8.98
CA LYS A 39 11.29 -5.41 -9.24
C LYS A 39 9.91 -5.10 -8.65
N VAL A 40 8.96 -6.03 -8.79
CA VAL A 40 7.62 -5.92 -8.18
C VAL A 40 7.69 -5.80 -6.66
N MET A 41 8.56 -6.58 -5.99
CA MET A 41 8.78 -6.50 -4.55
C MET A 41 9.36 -5.14 -4.13
N VAL A 42 10.33 -4.61 -4.88
CA VAL A 42 10.92 -3.29 -4.62
C VAL A 42 9.88 -2.17 -4.78
N ILE A 43 9.09 -2.18 -5.85
CA ILE A 43 8.02 -1.19 -6.07
C ILE A 43 6.98 -1.26 -4.96
N SER A 44 6.54 -2.48 -4.60
CA SER A 44 5.56 -2.71 -3.52
C SER A 44 6.09 -2.19 -2.17
N PHE A 45 7.38 -2.36 -1.90
CA PHE A 45 8.03 -1.82 -0.70
C PHE A 45 8.05 -0.29 -0.67
N TYR A 46 8.40 0.37 -1.77
CA TYR A 46 8.33 1.83 -1.85
C TYR A 46 6.90 2.35 -1.71
N LEU A 47 5.91 1.65 -2.28
CA LEU A 47 4.51 1.99 -2.13
C LEU A 47 4.09 1.93 -0.65
N LEU A 48 4.51 0.89 0.08
CA LEU A 48 4.29 0.78 1.53
C LEU A 48 4.90 1.95 2.30
N ILE A 49 6.12 2.38 1.96
CA ILE A 49 6.77 3.55 2.57
C ILE A 49 5.94 4.81 2.32
N VAL A 50 5.56 5.08 1.07
CA VAL A 50 4.78 6.28 0.71
C VAL A 50 3.44 6.31 1.44
N MET A 51 2.72 5.18 1.48
CA MET A 51 1.45 5.08 2.20
C MET A 51 1.63 5.30 3.72
N SER A 52 2.72 4.77 4.29
CA SER A 52 3.04 4.96 5.71
C SER A 52 3.37 6.43 6.02
N LEU A 53 4.11 7.12 5.15
CA LEU A 53 4.40 8.54 5.28
C LEU A 53 3.13 9.39 5.19
N LEU A 54 2.25 9.10 4.23
CA LEU A 54 0.95 9.78 4.13
C LEU A 54 0.11 9.58 5.40
N PHE A 55 0.06 8.36 5.94
CA PHE A 55 -0.60 8.09 7.21
C PHE A 55 -0.02 8.95 8.36
N LEU A 56 1.30 9.04 8.47
CA LEU A 56 1.95 9.87 9.49
C LEU A 56 1.63 11.36 9.33
N ILE A 57 1.62 11.86 8.08
CA ILE A 57 1.24 13.25 7.76
C ILE A 57 -0.21 13.51 8.18
N PHE A 58 -1.14 12.63 7.84
CA PHE A 58 -2.54 12.78 8.24
C PHE A 58 -2.71 12.78 9.76
N ASN A 59 -2.07 11.85 10.47
CA ASN A 59 -2.08 11.84 11.94
C ASN A 59 -1.50 13.12 12.55
N PHE A 60 -0.46 13.68 11.94
CA PHE A 60 0.14 14.93 12.40
C PHE A 60 -0.80 16.13 12.21
N ILE A 61 -1.46 16.20 11.05
CA ILE A 61 -2.46 17.23 10.76
C ILE A 61 -3.65 17.09 11.71
N GLU A 62 -4.17 15.88 11.90
CA GLU A 62 -5.28 15.59 12.82
C GLU A 62 -4.99 16.13 14.22
N LYS A 63 -3.82 15.79 14.78
CA LYS A 63 -3.40 16.28 16.10
C LYS A 63 -3.36 17.80 16.17
N LYS A 64 -2.85 18.48 15.14
CA LYS A 64 -2.81 19.96 15.08
C LYS A 64 -4.21 20.58 15.01
N VAL A 65 -5.12 19.97 14.25
CA VAL A 65 -6.51 20.45 14.13
C VAL A 65 -7.27 20.25 15.43
N LEU A 66 -7.15 19.08 16.07
CA LEU A 66 -7.81 18.77 17.34
C LEU A 66 -7.38 19.72 18.47
N VAL A 67 -6.08 20.00 18.60
CA VAL A 67 -5.57 20.95 19.60
C VAL A 67 -6.16 22.35 19.40
N LYS A 68 -6.31 22.79 18.15
CA LYS A 68 -6.89 24.11 17.82
C LYS A 68 -8.39 24.19 18.14
N THR A 69 -9.13 23.09 18.03
CA THR A 69 -10.57 23.05 18.31
C THR A 69 -10.85 23.01 19.81
N VAL A 70 -10.03 22.34 20.62
CA VAL A 70 -10.22 22.25 22.09
C VAL A 70 -9.79 23.52 22.82
N SER A 71 -8.85 24.30 22.25
CA SER A 71 -8.39 25.56 22.84
C SER A 71 -9.27 26.77 22.50
N ARG A 72 -10.46 26.56 21.90
CA ARG A 72 -11.43 27.58 21.51
C ARG A 72 -12.74 27.35 22.27
#